data_AF-A0A847IWE9-F1
#
_entry.id   AF-A0A847IWE9-F1
#
_cell.length_a   1.000
_cell.length_b   1.000
_cell.length_c   1.000
_cell.angle_alpha   90.00
_cell.angle_beta   90.00
_cell.angle_gamma   90.00
#
_symmetry.space_group_name_H-M   'P 1'
#
loop_
_entity.id
_entity.type
_entity.pdbx_description
1 polymer ?
#
loop_
_entity_poly.entity_id
_entity_poly.type
_entity_poly.pdbx_seq_one_letter_code
_entity_poly.pdbx_strand_id
1 'polypeptide(L)'
;VSITNEYEAFLSSDPDDKRVPVSFQVFPDGTIRWRWINKFKGEWINETRFFSSDIIIYRFAEAILMKAEIENALSNTAGAVAELVKIEKRAYKTTSRYTANMSRQAIDNAIVDEILKEFVSEAKSWWTLVRMGQAFTRIESLKGRENEENILLWPISSSSINTNPNIEE
;
A
#
# COMPACT_ATOMS: atom_id res chain seq x y z
N VAL A 1 1.92 -1.88 12.81
CA VAL A 1 1.69 -2.81 11.68
C VAL A 1 2.94 -3.67 11.53
N SER A 2 2.83 -4.96 11.79
CA SER A 2 3.93 -5.89 11.58
C SER A 2 3.98 -6.28 10.11
N ILE A 3 5.16 -6.28 9.49
CA ILE A 3 5.34 -6.83 8.13
C ILE A 3 5.26 -8.36 8.25
N THR A 4 4.24 -8.96 7.64
CA THR A 4 4.11 -10.43 7.55
C THR A 4 5.15 -10.98 6.57
N ASN A 5 5.40 -12.29 6.59
CA ASN A 5 6.35 -12.93 5.67
C ASN A 5 5.94 -12.71 4.21
N GLU A 6 4.64 -12.81 3.94
CA GLU A 6 4.06 -12.66 2.61
C GLU A 6 4.23 -11.23 2.10
N TYR A 7 4.01 -10.24 2.98
CA TYR A 7 4.19 -8.84 2.61
C TYR A 7 5.67 -8.48 2.45
N GLU A 8 6.57 -9.02 3.29
CA GLU A 8 8.02 -8.91 3.08
C GLU A 8 8.40 -9.43 1.70
N ALA A 9 8.01 -10.66 1.36
CA ALA A 9 8.32 -11.28 0.07
C ALA A 9 7.72 -10.49 -1.10
N PHE A 10 6.51 -9.93 -0.95
CA PHE A 10 5.91 -9.05 -1.95
C PHE A 10 6.71 -7.75 -2.13
N LEU A 11 7.08 -7.07 -1.04
CA LEU A 11 7.83 -5.82 -1.11
C LEU A 11 9.23 -6.05 -1.71
N SER A 12 9.90 -7.15 -1.35
CA SER A 12 11.24 -7.51 -1.84
C SER A 12 11.24 -8.42 -3.08
N SER A 13 10.09 -8.59 -3.73
CA SER A 13 9.93 -9.44 -4.92
C SER A 13 10.81 -9.02 -6.09
N ASP A 14 11.19 -7.74 -6.12
CA ASP A 14 12.06 -7.17 -7.13
C ASP A 14 13.35 -6.62 -6.50
N PRO A 15 14.53 -7.17 -6.86
CA PRO A 15 15.79 -6.74 -6.29
C PRO A 15 16.22 -5.33 -6.73
N ASP A 16 15.66 -4.82 -7.83
CA ASP A 16 15.98 -3.49 -8.35
C ASP A 16 15.14 -2.37 -7.72
N ASP A 17 14.05 -2.71 -7.01
CA ASP A 17 13.20 -1.74 -6.32
C ASP A 17 13.96 -0.99 -5.21
N LYS A 18 14.20 0.30 -5.44
CA LYS A 18 14.92 1.16 -4.50
C LYS A 18 14.11 1.53 -3.26
N ARG A 19 12.82 1.18 -3.20
CA ARG A 19 11.97 1.45 -2.04
C ARG A 19 12.21 0.49 -0.89
N VAL A 20 12.63 -0.75 -1.16
CA VAL A 20 12.81 -1.79 -0.13
C VAL A 20 13.64 -1.30 1.06
N PRO A 21 14.91 -0.85 0.89
CA PRO A 21 15.76 -0.49 2.03
C PRO A 21 15.30 0.78 2.78
N VAL A 22 14.51 1.65 2.13
CA VAL A 22 13.98 2.88 2.75
C VAL A 22 12.62 2.66 3.41
N SER A 23 11.86 1.66 2.96
CA SER A 23 10.56 1.31 3.54
C SER A 23 10.73 0.47 4.80
N PHE A 24 11.55 -0.58 4.75
CA PHE A 24 11.74 -1.50 5.88
C PHE A 24 13.11 -2.17 5.84
N GLN A 25 13.45 -2.88 6.91
CA GLN A 25 14.64 -3.70 6.98
C GLN A 25 14.37 -4.98 7.76
N VAL A 26 15.11 -6.01 7.40
CA VAL A 26 15.10 -7.32 8.05
C VAL A 26 16.50 -7.60 8.56
N PHE A 27 16.59 -8.03 9.81
CA PHE A 27 17.84 -8.44 10.43
C PHE A 27 17.71 -9.88 10.94
N PRO A 28 18.43 -10.83 10.32
CA PRO A 28 18.49 -12.19 10.81
C PRO A 28 19.41 -12.29 12.02
N ASP A 29 18.94 -12.93 13.09
CA ASP A 29 19.67 -13.19 14.33
C ASP A 29 19.45 -14.66 14.72
N GLY A 30 20.33 -15.54 14.22
CA GLY A 30 20.16 -16.99 14.35
C GLY A 30 18.83 -17.47 13.72
N THR A 31 17.93 -17.99 14.55
CA THR A 31 16.59 -18.42 14.13
C THR A 31 15.55 -17.30 14.16
N ILE A 32 15.87 -16.16 14.76
CA ILE A 32 14.98 -15.01 14.88
C ILE A 32 15.16 -14.11 13.66
N ARG A 33 14.06 -13.59 13.13
CA ARG A 33 14.06 -12.58 12.07
C ARG A 33 13.40 -11.31 12.60
N TRP A 34 14.22 -10.30 12.87
CA TRP A 34 13.74 -8.98 13.27
C TRP A 34 13.32 -8.18 12.03
N ARG A 35 12.19 -7.46 12.15
CA ARG A 35 11.68 -6.60 11.09
C ARG A 35 11.29 -5.26 11.68
N TRP A 36 11.65 -4.19 11.00
CA TRP A 36 11.20 -2.86 11.36
C TRP A 36 11.00 -1.98 10.13
N ILE A 37 10.16 -0.98 10.29
CA ILE A 37 9.91 0.04 9.28
C ILE A 37 11.06 1.06 9.34
N ASN A 38 11.69 1.32 8.20
CA ASN A 38 12.73 2.34 8.07
C ASN A 38 12.17 3.71 7.72
N LYS A 39 10.94 3.74 7.20
CA LYS A 39 10.20 4.97 6.93
C LYS A 39 9.84 5.68 8.24
N PHE A 40 9.93 7.01 8.25
CA PHE A 40 9.62 7.85 9.42
C PHE A 40 10.47 7.55 10.68
N LYS A 41 11.68 7.02 10.53
CA LYS A 41 12.59 6.72 11.65
C LYS A 41 13.20 7.97 12.31
N GLY A 42 12.83 9.17 11.90
CA GLY A 42 13.37 10.44 12.40
C GLY A 42 14.89 10.53 12.28
N GLU A 43 15.50 11.19 13.26
CA GLU A 43 16.92 11.55 13.26
C GLU A 43 17.70 10.75 14.31
N TRP A 44 19.00 10.63 14.08
CA TRP A 44 19.93 10.05 15.04
C TRP A 44 20.97 11.11 15.38
N ILE A 45 20.95 11.59 16.62
CA ILE A 45 21.79 12.69 17.10
C ILE A 45 22.38 12.24 18.44
N ASN A 46 23.71 12.35 18.57
CA ASN A 46 24.43 12.02 19.81
C ASN A 46 23.99 10.68 20.44
N GLU A 47 24.05 9.60 19.65
CA GLU A 47 23.68 8.23 20.06
C GLU A 47 22.23 8.05 20.52
N THR A 48 21.36 9.03 20.26
CA THR A 48 19.95 9.01 20.65
C THR A 48 19.05 9.08 19.42
N ARG A 49 18.00 8.26 19.40
CA ARG A 49 16.95 8.28 18.37
C ARG A 49 15.90 9.33 18.71
N PHE A 50 15.66 10.26 17.79
CA PHE A 50 14.56 11.21 17.86
C PHE A 50 13.53 10.88 16.78
N PHE A 51 12.27 10.63 17.16
CA PHE A 51 11.17 10.39 16.22
C PHE A 51 10.59 11.71 15.71
N SER A 52 11.41 12.47 14.98
CA SER A 52 11.12 13.82 14.48
C SER A 52 10.57 13.87 13.05
N SER A 53 10.25 12.73 12.43
CA SER A 53 9.73 12.72 11.06
C SER A 53 8.33 13.29 10.95
N ASP A 54 8.11 14.14 9.95
CA ASP A 54 6.78 14.57 9.54
C ASP A 54 5.96 13.39 8.99
N ILE A 55 4.67 13.39 9.32
CA ILE A 55 3.71 12.43 8.76
C ILE A 55 3.13 13.02 7.48
N ILE A 56 3.51 12.41 6.36
CA ILE A 56 3.06 12.83 5.04
C ILE A 56 1.64 12.30 4.80
N ILE A 57 0.65 13.20 4.78
CA ILE A 57 -0.75 12.83 4.49
C ILE A 57 -0.99 12.70 2.98
N TYR A 58 -0.43 13.62 2.19
CA TYR A 58 -0.52 13.62 0.73
C TYR A 58 0.83 13.91 0.11
N ARG A 59 1.13 13.23 -0.99
CA ARG A 59 2.31 13.52 -1.82
C ARG A 59 2.07 13.16 -3.28
N PHE A 60 2.89 13.72 -4.15
CA PHE A 60 2.66 13.68 -5.60
C PHE A 60 2.52 12.27 -6.20
N ALA A 61 3.20 11.26 -5.64
CA ALA A 61 3.05 9.88 -6.11
C ALA A 61 1.60 9.36 -5.99
N GLU A 62 0.84 9.83 -5.00
CA GLU A 62 -0.56 9.45 -4.81
C GLU A 62 -1.43 10.05 -5.93
N ALA A 63 -1.17 11.31 -6.29
CA ALA A 63 -1.86 11.95 -7.42
C ALA A 63 -1.56 11.24 -8.76
N ILE A 64 -0.33 10.79 -8.97
CA ILE A 64 0.05 9.99 -10.16
C ILE A 64 -0.73 8.68 -10.21
N LEU A 65 -0.75 7.92 -9.11
CA LEU A 65 -1.41 6.61 -9.06
C LEU A 65 -2.93 6.72 -9.11
N MET A 66 -3.53 7.75 -8.49
CA MET A 66 -4.95 8.06 -8.65
C MET A 66 -5.29 8.44 -10.10
N LYS A 67 -4.43 9.21 -10.76
CA LYS A 67 -4.63 9.52 -12.18
C LYS A 67 -4.55 8.25 -13.03
N ALA A 68 -3.58 7.36 -12.78
CA ALA A 68 -3.48 6.08 -13.49
C ALA A 68 -4.79 5.27 -13.39
N GLU A 69 -5.36 5.24 -12.19
CA GLU A 69 -6.64 4.58 -11.92
C GLU A 69 -7.80 5.21 -12.68
N ILE A 70 -7.94 6.54 -12.64
CA ILE A 70 -8.98 7.27 -13.36
C ILE A 70 -8.89 7.02 -14.87
N GLU A 71 -7.68 7.10 -15.43
CA GLU A 71 -7.45 6.86 -16.86
C GLU A 71 -7.86 5.42 -17.25
N ASN A 72 -7.52 4.43 -16.42
CA ASN A 72 -7.90 3.04 -16.66
C ASN A 72 -9.42 2.82 -16.52
N ALA A 73 -10.07 3.51 -15.58
CA ALA A 73 -11.52 3.52 -15.43
C ALA A 73 -12.23 4.12 -16.66
N LEU A 74 -11.65 5.18 -17.25
CA LEU A 74 -12.11 5.79 -18.51
C LEU A 74 -11.72 4.99 -19.76
N SER A 75 -11.16 3.78 -19.60
CA SER A 75 -10.66 2.93 -20.69
C SER A 75 -9.50 3.52 -21.50
N ASN A 76 -8.83 4.56 -20.98
CA ASN A 76 -7.60 5.10 -21.52
C ASN A 76 -6.38 4.35 -20.95
N THR A 77 -6.16 3.12 -21.41
CA THR A 77 -5.06 2.26 -20.93
C THR A 77 -3.69 2.87 -21.20
N ALA A 78 -3.51 3.57 -22.31
CA ALA A 78 -2.27 4.28 -22.65
C ALA A 78 -1.96 5.39 -21.63
N GLY A 79 -2.97 6.18 -21.24
CA GLY A 79 -2.85 7.20 -20.20
C GLY A 79 -2.48 6.59 -18.84
N ALA A 80 -3.15 5.50 -18.46
CA ALA A 80 -2.87 4.80 -17.21
C ALA A 80 -1.44 4.26 -17.13
N VAL A 81 -0.97 3.59 -18.20
CA VAL A 81 0.40 3.08 -18.31
C VAL A 81 1.41 4.22 -18.26
N ALA A 82 1.14 5.35 -18.92
CA ALA A 82 2.03 6.52 -18.88
C ALA A 82 2.24 7.06 -17.46
N GLU A 83 1.22 7.01 -16.60
CA GLU A 83 1.33 7.38 -15.18
C GLU A 83 2.11 6.33 -14.37
N LEU A 84 1.86 5.03 -14.58
CA LEU A 84 2.61 3.94 -13.94
C LEU A 84 4.12 4.02 -14.27
N VAL A 85 4.48 4.33 -15.52
CA VAL A 85 5.88 4.48 -15.95
C VAL A 85 6.61 5.58 -15.17
N LYS A 86 5.91 6.62 -14.67
CA LYS A 86 6.53 7.65 -13.81
C LYS A 86 6.96 7.08 -12.46
N ILE A 87 6.13 6.23 -11.85
CA ILE A 87 6.47 5.52 -10.62
C ILE A 87 7.61 4.54 -10.90
N GLU A 88 7.51 3.81 -12.00
CA GLU A 88 8.48 2.82 -12.44
C GLU A 88 9.90 3.40 -12.55
N LYS A 89 10.01 4.51 -13.28
CA LYS A 89 11.29 5.20 -13.52
C LYS A 89 11.98 5.59 -12.22
N ARG A 90 11.20 6.02 -11.21
CA ARG A 90 11.76 6.41 -9.91
C ARG A 90 12.08 5.20 -9.04
N ALA A 91 11.19 4.21 -8.97
CA ALA A 91 11.33 3.06 -8.07
C ALA A 91 12.35 2.04 -8.56
N TYR A 92 12.33 1.70 -9.86
CA TYR A 92 13.11 0.59 -10.43
C TYR A 92 14.20 1.06 -11.41
N LYS A 93 14.25 2.36 -11.76
CA LYS A 93 15.18 2.92 -12.77
C LYS A 93 15.02 2.32 -14.18
N THR A 94 13.80 1.89 -14.52
CA THR A 94 13.43 1.39 -15.86
C THR A 94 12.08 1.98 -16.29
N THR A 95 11.69 1.77 -17.55
CA THR A 95 10.44 2.23 -18.16
C THR A 95 9.82 1.17 -19.06
N SER A 96 10.11 -0.11 -18.80
CA SER A 96 9.76 -1.24 -19.67
C SER A 96 8.88 -2.30 -18.99
N ARG A 97 8.56 -2.14 -17.71
CA ARG A 97 7.76 -3.10 -16.93
C ARG A 97 6.28 -3.01 -17.29
N TYR A 98 5.77 -1.80 -17.50
CA TYR A 98 4.39 -1.58 -17.91
C TYR A 98 4.34 -1.29 -19.40
N THR A 99 3.48 -2.01 -20.11
CA THR A 99 3.39 -1.93 -21.57
C THR A 99 2.00 -1.48 -22.00
N ALA A 100 1.91 -0.82 -23.16
CA ALA A 100 0.65 -0.29 -23.69
C ALA A 100 -0.42 -1.38 -23.97
N ASN A 101 0.00 -2.65 -24.09
CA ASN A 101 -0.89 -3.78 -24.41
C ASN A 101 -1.48 -4.47 -23.16
N MET A 102 -1.21 -3.95 -21.96
CA MET A 102 -1.80 -4.50 -20.75
C MET A 102 -3.33 -4.38 -20.77
N SER A 103 -4.02 -5.43 -20.31
CA SER A 103 -5.47 -5.37 -20.12
C SER A 103 -5.82 -4.40 -18.99
N ARG A 104 -7.06 -3.88 -18.98
CA ARG A 104 -7.55 -3.02 -17.89
C ARG A 104 -7.38 -3.67 -16.52
N GLN A 105 -7.70 -4.96 -16.41
CA GLN A 105 -7.52 -5.71 -15.15
C GLN A 105 -6.05 -5.84 -14.74
N ALA A 106 -5.14 -6.05 -15.70
CA ALA A 106 -3.71 -6.08 -15.40
C ALA A 106 -3.19 -4.71 -14.92
N ILE A 107 -3.73 -3.62 -15.48
CA ILE A 107 -3.42 -2.25 -15.05
C ILE A 107 -3.97 -1.99 -13.64
N ASP A 108 -5.21 -2.38 -13.33
CA ASP A 108 -5.78 -2.25 -11.98
C ASP A 108 -4.93 -2.98 -10.94
N ASN A 109 -4.52 -4.22 -11.25
CA ASN A 109 -3.62 -4.98 -10.39
C ASN A 109 -2.26 -4.32 -10.20
N ALA A 110 -1.68 -3.76 -11.28
CA ALA A 110 -0.42 -3.04 -11.21
C ALA A 110 -0.51 -1.76 -10.35
N ILE A 111 -1.62 -1.02 -10.45
CA ILE A 111 -1.87 0.17 -9.62
C ILE A 111 -1.93 -0.23 -8.15
N VAL A 112 -2.67 -1.29 -7.82
CA VAL A 112 -2.78 -1.80 -6.45
C VAL A 112 -1.41 -2.25 -5.95
N ASP A 113 -0.64 -3.02 -6.74
CA ASP A 113 0.71 -3.45 -6.37
C ASP A 113 1.62 -2.25 -6.09
N GLU A 114 1.61 -1.24 -6.97
CA GLU A 114 2.44 -0.06 -6.80
C GLU A 114 2.02 0.78 -5.59
N ILE A 115 0.72 0.92 -5.30
CA ILE A 115 0.26 1.57 -4.06
C ILE A 115 0.78 0.83 -2.82
N LEU A 116 0.67 -0.50 -2.80
CA LEU A 116 1.11 -1.32 -1.67
C LEU A 116 2.63 -1.25 -1.46
N LYS A 117 3.43 -1.07 -2.51
CA LYS A 117 4.89 -0.88 -2.42
C LYS A 117 5.29 0.57 -2.11
N GLU A 118 4.56 1.54 -2.65
CA GLU A 118 4.88 2.95 -2.56
C GLU A 118 4.56 3.53 -1.18
N PHE A 119 3.43 3.12 -0.59
CA PHE A 119 2.84 3.72 0.61
C PHE A 119 2.97 2.84 1.86
N VAL A 120 4.04 2.03 1.94
CA VAL A 120 4.38 1.30 3.17
C VAL A 120 4.37 2.28 4.35
N SER A 121 3.59 1.96 5.39
CA SER A 121 3.40 2.77 6.60
C SER A 121 2.81 4.17 6.41
N GLU A 122 2.12 4.45 5.30
CA GLU A 122 1.42 5.72 5.04
C GLU A 122 -0.12 5.61 5.07
N ALA A 123 -0.66 4.50 5.61
CA ALA A 123 -2.10 4.29 5.81
C ALA A 123 -2.99 4.37 4.55
N LYS A 124 -2.45 3.99 3.38
CA LYS A 124 -3.19 3.99 2.09
C LYS A 124 -3.76 2.62 1.69
N SER A 125 -3.09 1.53 2.09
CA SER A 125 -3.36 0.18 1.59
C SER A 125 -4.80 -0.28 1.77
N TRP A 126 -5.41 -0.07 2.95
CA TRP A 126 -6.78 -0.51 3.24
C TRP A 126 -7.79 0.11 2.28
N TRP A 127 -7.74 1.44 2.14
CA TRP A 127 -8.66 2.20 1.31
C TRP A 127 -8.56 1.81 -0.17
N THR A 128 -7.33 1.60 -0.67
CA THR A 128 -7.12 1.11 -2.03
C THR A 128 -7.66 -0.31 -2.21
N LEU A 129 -7.39 -1.22 -1.28
CA LEU A 129 -7.87 -2.61 -1.38
C LEU A 129 -9.39 -2.69 -1.37
N VAL A 130 -10.07 -1.91 -0.52
CA VAL A 130 -11.53 -1.85 -0.49
C VAL A 130 -12.08 -1.21 -1.77
N ARG A 131 -11.60 -0.02 -2.14
CA ARG A 131 -12.13 0.76 -3.28
C ARG A 131 -11.89 0.07 -4.63
N MET A 132 -10.79 -0.67 -4.77
CA MET A 132 -10.47 -1.44 -5.98
C MET A 132 -11.05 -2.86 -5.97
N GLY A 133 -11.85 -3.22 -4.96
CA GLY A 133 -12.47 -4.55 -4.85
C GLY A 133 -11.46 -5.68 -4.66
N GLN A 134 -10.31 -5.40 -4.06
CA GLN A 134 -9.19 -6.34 -3.87
C GLN A 134 -9.07 -6.87 -2.44
N ALA A 135 -9.84 -6.36 -1.49
CA ALA A 135 -9.75 -6.75 -0.08
C ALA A 135 -9.91 -8.27 0.11
N PHE A 136 -10.99 -8.85 -0.39
CA PHE A 136 -11.26 -10.29 -0.28
C PHE A 136 -10.29 -11.18 -1.08
N THR A 137 -9.72 -10.64 -2.16
CA THR A 137 -8.77 -11.39 -3.01
C THR A 137 -7.36 -11.42 -2.43
N ARG A 138 -6.92 -10.31 -1.83
CA ARG A 138 -5.51 -10.09 -1.45
C ARG A 138 -5.25 -10.22 0.05
N ILE A 139 -6.27 -10.12 0.89
CA ILE A 139 -6.12 -10.28 2.35
C ILE A 139 -6.53 -11.70 2.72
N GLU A 140 -5.55 -12.51 3.10
CA GLU A 140 -5.76 -13.94 3.37
C GLU A 140 -6.87 -14.20 4.40
N SER A 141 -6.92 -13.39 5.47
CA SER A 141 -7.92 -13.52 6.53
C SER A 141 -9.36 -13.14 6.11
N LEU A 142 -9.55 -12.60 4.90
CA LEU A 142 -10.86 -12.24 4.35
C LEU A 142 -11.33 -13.21 3.25
N LYS A 143 -10.48 -14.09 2.74
CA LYS A 143 -10.88 -15.06 1.71
C LYS A 143 -12.01 -15.96 2.21
N GLY A 144 -13.04 -16.18 1.40
CA GLY A 144 -14.21 -16.98 1.78
C GLY A 144 -15.27 -16.22 2.60
N ARG A 145 -15.05 -14.92 2.85
CA ARG A 145 -15.97 -14.03 3.58
C ARG A 145 -16.58 -12.97 2.68
N GLU A 146 -16.62 -13.21 1.37
CA GLU A 146 -17.08 -12.25 0.35
C GLU A 146 -18.54 -11.79 0.57
N ASN A 147 -19.34 -12.60 1.27
CA ASN A 147 -20.72 -12.29 1.61
C ASN A 147 -20.88 -11.48 2.92
N GLU A 148 -19.78 -11.20 3.64
CA GLU A 148 -19.76 -10.45 4.90
C GLU A 148 -19.28 -9.00 4.67
N GLU A 149 -20.00 -8.20 3.88
CA GLU A 149 -19.52 -6.87 3.47
C GLU A 149 -19.28 -5.89 4.64
N ASN A 150 -19.96 -6.08 5.77
CA ASN A 150 -19.80 -5.26 6.98
C ASN A 150 -18.38 -5.34 7.57
N ILE A 151 -17.61 -6.39 7.29
CA ILE A 151 -16.25 -6.57 7.82
C ILE A 151 -15.25 -5.57 7.23
N LEU A 152 -15.64 -4.86 6.16
CA LEU A 152 -14.85 -3.80 5.55
C LEU A 152 -15.00 -2.46 6.30
N LEU A 153 -15.91 -2.38 7.26
CA LEU A 153 -16.16 -1.21 8.09
C LEU A 153 -15.65 -1.45 9.51
N TRP A 154 -15.35 -0.35 10.20
CA TRP A 154 -15.06 -0.43 11.63
C TRP A 154 -16.40 -0.42 12.39
N PRO A 155 -16.51 -1.22 13.47
CA PRO A 155 -17.70 -1.17 14.31
C PRO A 155 -17.82 0.19 14.98
N ILE A 156 -19.05 0.59 15.26
CA ILE A 156 -19.31 1.76 16.09
C ILE A 156 -19.02 1.38 17.54
N SER A 157 -18.42 2.29 18.31
CA SER A 157 -18.12 2.01 19.71
C SER A 157 -19.40 1.77 20.51
N SER A 158 -19.41 0.75 21.37
CA SER A 158 -20.58 0.44 22.22
C SER A 158 -20.95 1.61 23.13
N SER A 159 -19.98 2.45 23.54
CA SER A 159 -20.26 3.66 24.30
C SER A 159 -21.10 4.66 23.51
N SER A 160 -20.85 4.81 22.21
CA SER A 160 -21.64 5.70 21.35
C SER A 160 -23.08 5.20 21.22
N ILE A 161 -23.25 3.90 20.98
CA ILE A 161 -24.58 3.26 20.87
C ILE A 161 -25.36 3.39 22.19
N ASN A 162 -24.72 3.10 23.33
CA ASN A 162 -25.38 3.13 24.63
C ASN A 162 -25.80 4.53 25.08
N THR A 163 -25.13 5.59 24.58
CA THR A 163 -25.39 6.98 25.00
C THR A 163 -26.29 7.74 24.03
N ASN A 164 -26.43 7.29 22.79
CA ASN A 164 -27.30 7.90 21.80
C ASN A 164 -28.19 6.84 21.13
N PRO A 165 -29.48 6.75 21.50
CA PRO A 165 -30.39 5.74 20.97
C PRO A 165 -30.71 5.91 19.47
N ASN A 166 -30.26 7.00 18.82
CA ASN A 166 -30.41 7.20 17.38
C ASN A 166 -29.21 6.66 16.57
N ILE A 167 -28.23 6.04 17.22
CA ILE A 167 -27.09 5.40 16.55
C ILE A 167 -27.40 3.91 16.38
N GLU A 168 -27.39 3.45 15.13
CA GLU A 168 -27.59 2.07 14.75
C GLU A 168 -26.28 1.48 14.21
N GLU A 169 -26.09 0.17 14.39
CA GLU A 169 -24.94 -0.60 13.88
C GLU A 169 -25.19 -1.13 12.46
#